data_AF-A0A2E3GLB5-F1
#
_entry.id   AF-A0A2E3GLB5-F1
#
_cell.length_a   1.000
_cell.length_b   1.000
_cell.length_c   1.000
_cell.angle_alpha   90.00
_cell.angle_beta   90.00
_cell.angle_gamma   90.00
#
_symmetry.space_group_name_H-M   'P 1'
#
loop_
_entity.id
_entity.type
_entity.pdbx_description
1 polymer ?
#
loop_
_entity_poly.entity_id
_entity_poly.type
_entity_poly.pdbx_seq_one_letter_code
_entity_poly.pdbx_strand_id
1 'polypeptide(L)'
;MGAEWLHQIQSFTPASFDALAIVLRNKMTWIPLYILIGIYLFMRHEKNVAIAFLVFSALSAGLGDIVSSHILKPYFAHLRPCQEPLLGFKLLIDHCPKSYSFPSSHATNHMALAVFWIGSGYFSKTQALFFLIWVFIIIWAQMVVGVHYPKDIVAGLILGSLIGYMFTRVFLHFVERFSLQT
;
A
#
# COMPACT_ATOMS: atom_id res chain seq x y z
N MET A 1 18.52 16.28 -0.02
CA MET A 1 17.70 15.82 1.13
C MET A 1 17.05 14.44 0.93
N GLY A 2 16.32 14.13 -0.15
CA GLY A 2 15.70 12.80 -0.29
C GLY A 2 16.66 11.65 -0.64
N ALA A 3 17.76 11.95 -1.35
CA ALA A 3 18.72 10.98 -1.86
C ALA A 3 19.60 10.34 -0.76
N GLU A 4 20.02 11.11 0.24
CA GLU A 4 20.88 10.64 1.34
C GLU A 4 20.21 9.56 2.18
N TRP A 5 18.92 9.72 2.48
CA TRP A 5 18.15 8.74 3.22
C TRP A 5 17.99 7.42 2.48
N LEU A 6 17.81 7.48 1.16
CA LEU A 6 17.72 6.27 0.34
C LEU A 6 19.07 5.52 0.32
N HIS A 7 20.18 6.25 0.22
CA HIS A 7 21.53 5.69 0.36
C HIS A 7 21.73 5.02 1.71
N GLN A 8 21.32 5.67 2.80
CA GLN A 8 21.38 5.09 4.13
C GLN A 8 20.59 3.78 4.21
N ILE A 9 19.33 3.78 3.76
CA ILE A 9 18.50 2.56 3.76
C ILE A 9 19.14 1.43 2.96
N GLN A 10 19.66 1.72 1.77
CA GLN A 10 20.34 0.70 0.95
C GLN A 10 21.64 0.23 1.59
N SER A 11 22.41 1.11 2.22
CA SER A 11 23.66 0.76 2.91
C SER A 11 23.47 -0.10 4.16
N PHE A 12 22.37 0.12 4.90
CA PHE A 12 22.02 -0.68 6.08
C PHE A 12 21.33 -2.00 5.73
N THR A 13 20.91 -2.20 4.48
CA THR A 13 20.23 -3.41 4.04
C THR A 13 21.25 -4.43 3.51
N PRO A 14 21.45 -5.57 4.19
CA PRO A 14 22.37 -6.60 3.70
C PRO A 14 21.90 -7.18 2.37
N ALA A 15 22.84 -7.57 1.51
CA ALA A 15 22.51 -8.16 0.19
C ALA A 15 21.63 -9.42 0.28
N SER A 16 21.66 -10.15 1.40
CA SER A 16 20.77 -11.30 1.65
C SER A 16 19.29 -10.92 1.67
N PHE A 17 18.96 -9.65 1.89
CA PHE A 17 17.60 -9.12 1.88
C PHE A 17 17.15 -8.61 0.51
N ASP A 18 18.01 -8.57 -0.50
CA ASP A 18 17.65 -8.08 -1.84
C ASP A 18 16.52 -8.91 -2.48
N ALA A 19 16.68 -10.24 -2.49
CA ALA A 19 15.69 -11.17 -3.02
C ALA A 19 14.36 -11.05 -2.26
N LEU A 20 14.44 -10.87 -0.93
CA LEU A 20 13.28 -10.67 -0.09
C LEU A 20 12.55 -9.37 -0.46
N ALA A 21 13.27 -8.27 -0.65
CA ALA A 21 12.68 -7.00 -1.06
C ALA A 21 11.99 -7.09 -2.43
N ILE A 22 12.59 -7.80 -3.40
CA ILE A 22 12.00 -8.04 -4.73
C ILE A 22 10.67 -8.80 -4.61
N VAL A 23 10.62 -9.84 -3.76
CA VAL A 23 9.41 -10.63 -3.53
C VAL A 23 8.34 -9.79 -2.82
N LEU A 24 8.71 -9.11 -1.72
CA LEU A 24 7.74 -8.40 -0.87
C LEU A 24 7.13 -7.17 -1.54
N ARG A 25 7.83 -6.53 -2.50
CA ARG A 25 7.23 -5.44 -3.27
C ARG A 25 6.21 -5.91 -4.30
N ASN A 26 6.27 -7.16 -4.74
CA ASN A 26 5.42 -7.64 -5.82
C ASN A 26 3.98 -7.82 -5.31
N LYS A 27 3.02 -7.14 -5.94
CA LYS A 27 1.59 -7.25 -5.58
C LYS A 27 1.06 -8.69 -5.59
N MET A 28 1.60 -9.55 -6.46
CA MET A 28 1.17 -10.95 -6.57
C MET A 28 1.53 -11.78 -5.33
N THR A 29 2.59 -11.39 -4.62
CA THR A 29 3.03 -12.03 -3.36
C THR A 29 1.95 -11.97 -2.29
N TRP A 30 1.09 -10.96 -2.32
CA TRP A 30 0.08 -10.70 -1.29
C TRP A 30 -1.30 -11.30 -1.60
N ILE A 31 -1.46 -12.00 -2.73
CA ILE A 31 -2.69 -12.74 -3.06
C ILE A 31 -3.12 -13.69 -1.92
N PRO A 32 -2.24 -14.48 -1.29
CA PRO A 32 -2.62 -15.33 -0.17
C PRO A 32 -3.23 -14.55 1.00
N LEU A 33 -2.69 -13.37 1.33
CA LEU A 33 -3.25 -12.52 2.40
C LEU A 33 -4.68 -12.07 2.04
N TYR A 34 -4.92 -11.64 0.80
CA TYR A 34 -6.27 -11.23 0.37
C TYR A 34 -7.27 -12.39 0.39
N ILE A 35 -6.84 -13.59 0.01
CA ILE A 35 -7.66 -14.81 0.09
C ILE A 35 -8.00 -15.14 1.55
N LEU A 36 -7.00 -15.10 2.45
CA LEU A 36 -7.20 -15.37 3.87
C LEU A 36 -8.16 -14.37 4.53
N ILE A 37 -8.07 -13.09 4.16
CA ILE A 37 -9.04 -12.08 4.60
C ILE A 37 -10.45 -12.41 4.09
N GLY A 38 -10.60 -12.78 2.81
CA GLY A 38 -11.88 -13.20 2.27
C GLY A 38 -12.48 -14.38 3.04
N ILE A 39 -11.70 -15.46 3.22
CA ILE A 39 -12.12 -16.64 3.99
C ILE A 39 -12.52 -16.24 5.42
N TYR A 40 -11.67 -15.47 6.10
CA TYR A 40 -11.94 -14.99 7.46
C TYR A 40 -13.28 -14.23 7.53
N LEU A 41 -13.53 -13.32 6.60
CA LEU A 41 -14.77 -12.54 6.57
C LEU A 41 -16.01 -13.41 6.34
N PHE A 42 -15.96 -14.36 5.39
CA PHE A 42 -17.07 -15.28 5.13
C PHE A 42 -17.31 -16.28 6.28
N MET A 43 -16.31 -16.54 7.11
CA MET A 43 -16.45 -17.39 8.31
C MET A 43 -16.98 -16.63 9.53
N ARG A 44 -16.78 -15.32 9.61
CA ARG A 44 -17.05 -14.51 10.82
C ARG A 44 -18.21 -13.54 10.68
N HIS A 45 -18.62 -13.23 9.45
CA HIS A 45 -19.66 -12.26 9.16
C HIS A 45 -20.61 -12.80 8.10
N GLU A 46 -21.78 -12.16 8.01
CA GLU A 46 -22.74 -12.48 6.96
C GLU A 46 -22.17 -12.30 5.56
N LYS A 47 -22.65 -13.13 4.63
CA LYS A 47 -22.22 -13.15 3.23
C LYS A 47 -22.27 -11.76 2.59
N ASN A 48 -23.33 -11.00 2.84
CA ASN A 48 -23.51 -9.68 2.25
C ASN A 48 -22.51 -8.65 2.81
N VAL A 49 -22.19 -8.72 4.10
CA VAL A 49 -21.16 -7.89 4.74
C VAL A 49 -19.78 -8.24 4.19
N ALA A 50 -19.45 -9.53 4.10
CA ALA A 50 -18.18 -9.98 3.55
C ALA A 50 -17.99 -9.51 2.09
N ILE A 51 -19.03 -9.64 1.25
CA ILE A 51 -19.00 -9.14 -0.13
C ILE A 51 -18.83 -7.62 -0.16
N ALA A 52 -19.64 -6.88 0.60
CA ALA A 52 -19.54 -5.42 0.66
C ALA A 52 -18.14 -4.98 1.10
N PHE A 53 -17.56 -5.62 2.12
CA PHE A 53 -16.22 -5.33 2.60
C PHE A 53 -15.15 -5.53 1.52
N LEU A 54 -15.22 -6.64 0.77
CA LEU A 54 -14.28 -6.92 -0.31
C LEU A 54 -14.42 -5.92 -1.46
N VAL A 55 -15.65 -5.53 -1.80
CA VAL A 55 -15.91 -4.48 -2.80
C VAL A 55 -15.33 -3.15 -2.35
N PHE A 56 -15.58 -2.73 -1.10
CA PHE A 56 -15.04 -1.48 -0.56
C PHE A 56 -13.51 -1.51 -0.44
N SER A 57 -12.91 -2.67 -0.15
CA SER A 57 -11.45 -2.85 -0.20
C SER A 57 -10.91 -2.59 -1.62
N ALA A 58 -11.52 -3.20 -2.63
CA ALA A 58 -11.12 -3.02 -4.03
C ALA A 58 -11.31 -1.57 -4.50
N LEU A 59 -12.42 -0.93 -4.13
CA LEU A 59 -12.68 0.47 -4.45
C LEU A 59 -11.70 1.43 -3.74
N SER A 60 -11.35 1.16 -2.49
CA SER A 60 -10.37 1.95 -1.72
C SER A 60 -8.99 1.90 -2.37
N ALA A 61 -8.49 0.69 -2.66
CA ALA A 61 -7.21 0.52 -3.36
C ALA A 61 -7.25 1.08 -4.79
N GLY A 62 -8.36 0.89 -5.52
CA GLY A 62 -8.55 1.39 -6.87
C GLY A 62 -8.56 2.92 -6.94
N LEU A 63 -9.24 3.60 -6.01
CA LEU A 63 -9.19 5.06 -5.91
C LEU A 63 -7.78 5.55 -5.59
N GLY A 64 -7.08 4.87 -4.67
CA GLY A 64 -5.67 5.15 -4.37
C GLY A 64 -4.79 5.07 -5.60
N ASP A 65 -4.98 4.05 -6.44
CA ASP A 65 -4.21 3.87 -7.67
C ASP A 65 -4.53 4.96 -8.69
N ILE A 66 -5.81 5.29 -8.88
CA ILE A 66 -6.23 6.35 -9.81
C ILE A 66 -5.65 7.70 -9.40
N VAL A 67 -5.84 8.10 -8.14
CA VAL A 67 -5.38 9.41 -7.65
C VAL A 67 -3.85 9.46 -7.69
N SER A 68 -3.15 8.42 -7.22
CA SER A 68 -1.68 8.43 -7.22
C SER A 68 -1.10 8.35 -8.63
N SER A 69 -1.55 7.40 -9.45
CA SER A 69 -0.91 7.06 -10.73
C SER A 69 -1.34 7.95 -11.89
N HIS A 70 -2.60 8.37 -11.93
CA HIS A 70 -3.16 9.07 -13.08
C HIS A 70 -3.39 10.56 -12.84
N ILE A 71 -3.44 11.01 -11.59
CA ILE A 71 -3.63 12.43 -11.26
C ILE A 71 -2.32 13.03 -10.73
N LEU A 72 -1.81 12.54 -9.61
CA LEU A 72 -0.70 13.19 -8.91
C LEU A 72 0.65 12.95 -9.59
N LYS A 73 0.92 11.73 -10.07
CA LYS A 73 2.19 11.43 -10.76
C LYS A 73 2.42 12.33 -11.99
N PRO A 74 1.48 12.45 -12.93
CA PRO A 74 1.64 13.38 -14.05
C PRO A 74 1.73 14.85 -13.61
N TYR A 75 1.00 15.23 -12.56
CA TYR A 75 1.00 16.60 -12.04
C TYR A 75 2.36 17.02 -11.47
N PHE A 76 2.98 16.16 -10.65
CA PHE A 76 4.28 16.48 -10.03
C PHE A 76 5.48 16.13 -10.92
N ALA A 77 5.33 15.20 -11.85
CA ALA A 77 6.37 14.77 -12.79
C ALA A 77 7.72 14.43 -12.12
N HIS A 78 7.69 13.93 -10.88
CA HIS A 78 8.89 13.67 -10.10
C HIS A 78 9.61 12.39 -10.57
N LEU A 79 10.88 12.51 -10.95
CA LEU A 79 11.69 11.37 -11.41
C LEU A 79 11.96 10.36 -10.28
N ARG A 80 12.09 9.09 -10.64
CA ARG A 80 12.48 8.02 -9.72
C ARG A 80 13.98 8.05 -9.45
N PRO A 81 14.44 7.50 -8.31
CA PRO A 81 15.87 7.31 -8.06
C PRO A 81 16.58 6.57 -9.20
N CYS A 82 15.95 5.53 -9.75
CA CYS A 82 16.51 4.75 -10.86
C CYS A 82 16.55 5.48 -12.23
N GLN A 83 15.92 6.65 -12.35
CA GLN A 83 15.99 7.51 -13.54
C GLN A 83 17.10 8.57 -13.43
N GLU A 84 17.82 8.60 -12.31
CA GLU A 84 18.90 9.56 -12.05
C GLU A 84 20.22 8.80 -11.79
N PRO A 85 20.88 8.23 -12.83
CA PRO A 85 22.04 7.36 -12.66
C PRO A 85 23.21 8.00 -11.90
N LEU A 86 23.34 9.33 -12.01
CA LEU A 86 24.37 10.11 -11.33
C LEU A 86 24.27 10.05 -9.80
N LEU A 87 23.13 9.63 -9.25
CA LEU A 87 22.94 9.47 -7.81
C LEU A 87 23.41 8.11 -7.28
N GLY A 88 23.76 7.15 -8.15
CA GLY A 88 24.43 5.90 -7.76
C GLY A 88 23.59 4.90 -6.95
N PHE A 89 22.26 4.95 -7.04
CA PHE A 89 21.39 4.00 -6.34
C PHE A 89 21.41 2.60 -6.95
N LYS A 90 21.30 1.59 -6.08
CA LYS A 90 21.13 0.20 -6.52
C LYS A 90 19.69 -0.01 -7.00
N LEU A 91 19.51 -0.45 -8.24
CA LEU A 91 18.23 -0.92 -8.76
C LEU A 91 18.19 -2.45 -8.66
N LEU A 92 17.25 -3.01 -7.89
CA LEU A 92 17.15 -4.46 -7.67
C LEU A 92 16.14 -5.16 -8.57
N ILE A 93 15.42 -4.43 -9.40
CA ILE A 93 14.40 -4.97 -10.30
C ILE A 93 14.86 -4.86 -11.75
N ASP A 94 14.34 -5.74 -12.61
CA ASP A 94 14.80 -5.93 -13.99
C ASP A 94 14.74 -4.67 -14.87
N HIS A 95 13.90 -3.70 -14.51
CA HIS A 95 13.79 -2.44 -15.21
C HIS A 95 13.32 -1.30 -14.29
N CYS A 96 13.78 -0.08 -14.59
CA CYS A 96 13.26 1.11 -13.93
C CYS A 96 11.86 1.43 -14.49
N PRO A 97 10.82 1.57 -13.65
CA PRO A 97 9.49 1.91 -14.13
C PRO A 97 9.48 3.27 -14.83
N LYS A 98 8.81 3.36 -15.99
CA LYS A 98 8.73 4.61 -16.77
C LYS A 98 7.83 5.69 -16.15
N SER A 99 6.96 5.31 -15.21
CA SER A 99 6.09 6.26 -14.49
C SER A 99 6.86 7.08 -13.46
N TYR A 100 6.34 8.26 -13.12
CA TYR A 100 6.90 9.10 -12.05
C TYR A 100 6.87 8.44 -10.67
N SER A 101 7.67 8.95 -9.74
CA SER A 101 7.86 8.38 -8.40
C SER A 101 6.85 8.88 -7.37
N PHE A 102 6.37 10.12 -7.50
CA PHE A 102 5.60 10.79 -6.45
C PHE A 102 4.09 10.85 -6.75
N PRO A 103 3.22 10.44 -5.81
CA PRO A 103 3.50 9.64 -4.61
C PRO A 103 3.65 8.15 -4.96
N SER A 104 4.10 7.36 -3.97
CA SER A 104 4.16 5.90 -4.11
C SER A 104 2.76 5.28 -4.10
N SER A 105 2.36 4.67 -5.22
CA SER A 105 1.08 3.93 -5.32
C SER A 105 1.07 2.69 -4.44
N HIS A 106 2.21 2.03 -4.23
CA HIS A 106 2.26 0.90 -3.29
C HIS A 106 2.01 1.38 -1.86
N ALA A 107 2.63 2.49 -1.43
CA ALA A 107 2.34 3.07 -0.12
C ALA A 107 0.87 3.51 0.00
N THR A 108 0.34 4.16 -1.05
CA THR A 108 -1.05 4.65 -1.10
C THR A 108 -2.05 3.52 -0.97
N ASN A 109 -1.98 2.51 -1.84
CA ASN A 109 -3.01 1.48 -1.93
C ASN A 109 -3.01 0.58 -0.69
N HIS A 110 -1.83 0.18 -0.21
CA HIS A 110 -1.73 -0.71 0.95
C HIS A 110 -2.11 0.01 2.24
N MET A 111 -1.78 1.31 2.38
CA MET A 111 -2.24 2.09 3.52
C MET A 111 -3.76 2.34 3.47
N ALA A 112 -4.33 2.58 2.29
CA ALA A 112 -5.77 2.72 2.13
C ALA A 112 -6.52 1.45 2.54
N LEU A 113 -6.00 0.28 2.18
CA LEU A 113 -6.51 -1.01 2.64
C LEU A 113 -6.36 -1.16 4.16
N ALA A 114 -5.16 -0.94 4.71
CA ALA A 114 -4.92 -1.11 6.14
C ALA A 114 -5.82 -0.20 6.99
N VAL A 115 -5.91 1.09 6.65
CA VAL A 115 -6.78 2.03 7.39
C VAL A 115 -8.26 1.67 7.25
N PHE A 116 -8.70 1.24 6.07
CA PHE A 116 -10.06 0.75 5.87
C PHE A 116 -10.35 -0.49 6.73
N TRP A 117 -9.49 -1.50 6.66
CA TRP A 117 -9.65 -2.76 7.38
C TRP A 117 -9.65 -2.54 8.89
N ILE A 118 -8.73 -1.74 9.41
CA ILE A 118 -8.67 -1.39 10.83
C ILE A 118 -9.93 -0.61 11.25
N GLY A 119 -10.31 0.40 10.45
CA GLY A 119 -11.44 1.28 10.75
C GLY A 119 -12.81 0.60 10.69
N SER A 120 -12.93 -0.51 9.95
CA SER A 120 -14.18 -1.29 9.86
C SER A 120 -14.64 -1.90 11.18
N GLY A 121 -13.71 -2.10 12.13
CA GLY A 121 -14.00 -2.77 13.40
C GLY A 121 -14.14 -4.30 13.33
N TYR A 122 -13.91 -4.92 12.16
CA TYR A 122 -14.03 -6.38 11.99
C TYR A 122 -12.77 -7.18 12.36
N PHE A 123 -11.69 -6.49 12.70
CA PHE A 123 -10.42 -7.09 13.06
C PHE A 123 -10.01 -6.69 14.47
N SER A 124 -9.39 -7.63 15.18
CA SER A 124 -8.80 -7.40 16.50
C SER A 124 -7.63 -6.40 16.45
N LYS A 125 -7.26 -5.85 17.61
CA LYS A 125 -6.08 -4.96 17.74
C LYS A 125 -4.78 -5.63 17.26
N THR A 126 -4.64 -6.94 17.47
CA THR A 126 -3.48 -7.70 17.00
C THR A 126 -3.43 -7.79 15.48
N GLN A 127 -4.58 -8.05 14.84
CA GLN A 127 -4.68 -8.05 13.37
C GLN A 127 -4.45 -6.65 12.79
N ALA A 128 -4.93 -5.60 13.46
CA ALA A 128 -4.66 -4.22 13.08
C ALA A 128 -3.15 -3.90 13.07
N LEU A 129 -2.43 -4.32 14.11
CA LEU A 129 -0.97 -4.18 14.17
C LEU A 129 -0.29 -4.95 13.03
N PHE A 130 -0.75 -6.17 12.72
CA PHE A 130 -0.23 -6.94 11.60
C PHE A 130 -0.38 -6.19 10.26
N PHE A 131 -1.52 -5.55 10.00
CA PHE A 131 -1.71 -4.77 8.77
C PHE A 131 -0.77 -3.56 8.68
N LEU A 132 -0.45 -2.91 9.79
CA LEU A 132 0.52 -1.81 9.81
C LEU A 132 1.95 -2.31 9.55
N ILE A 133 2.32 -3.44 10.16
CA ILE A 133 3.62 -4.10 9.88
C ILE A 133 3.71 -4.52 8.41
N TRP A 134 2.62 -5.06 7.86
CA TRP A 134 2.52 -5.40 6.45
C TRP A 134 2.77 -4.21 5.53
N VAL A 135 2.12 -3.06 5.79
CA VAL A 135 2.37 -1.81 5.05
C VAL A 135 3.84 -1.39 5.17
N PHE A 136 4.40 -1.44 6.38
CA PHE A 136 5.80 -1.09 6.63
C PHE A 136 6.77 -1.95 5.81
N ILE A 137 6.53 -3.27 5.75
CA ILE A 137 7.33 -4.21 4.96
C ILE A 137 7.30 -3.85 3.47
N ILE A 138 6.13 -3.52 2.93
CA ILE A 138 5.99 -3.17 1.50
C ILE A 138 6.70 -1.86 1.18
N ILE A 139 6.53 -0.82 2.00
CA ILE A 139 7.19 0.48 1.74
C ILE A 139 8.70 0.42 1.93
N TRP A 140 9.18 -0.40 2.87
CA TRP A 140 10.59 -0.71 3.03
C TRP A 140 11.14 -1.37 1.76
N ALA A 141 10.44 -2.40 1.24
CA ALA A 141 10.84 -3.08 0.02
C ALA A 141 10.94 -2.11 -1.18
N GLN A 142 10.01 -1.15 -1.29
CA GLN A 142 10.02 -0.14 -2.35
C GLN A 142 11.24 0.80 -2.31
N MET A 143 11.75 1.12 -1.12
CA MET A 143 12.98 1.90 -0.96
C MET A 143 14.21 1.03 -1.22
N VAL A 144 14.26 -0.19 -0.69
CA VAL A 144 15.39 -1.10 -0.89
C VAL A 144 15.62 -1.41 -2.37
N VAL A 145 14.56 -1.65 -3.14
CA VAL A 145 14.71 -1.90 -4.59
C VAL A 145 15.07 -0.65 -5.41
N GLY A 146 15.11 0.54 -4.79
CA GLY A 146 15.61 1.76 -5.42
C GLY A 146 14.60 2.48 -6.32
N VAL A 147 13.29 2.31 -6.11
CA VAL A 147 12.26 2.90 -7.00
C VAL A 147 11.49 4.08 -6.41
N HIS A 148 11.65 4.36 -5.12
CA HIS A 148 10.99 5.47 -4.43
C HIS A 148 11.90 6.14 -3.40
N TYR A 149 11.73 7.46 -3.27
CA TYR A 149 12.30 8.25 -2.19
C TYR A 149 11.41 8.16 -0.93
N PRO A 150 11.96 8.40 0.28
CA PRO A 150 11.17 8.43 1.51
C PRO A 150 9.99 9.41 1.46
N LYS A 151 10.14 10.57 0.81
CA LYS A 151 9.04 11.54 0.64
C LYS A 151 7.88 11.00 -0.21
N ASP A 152 8.19 10.16 -1.21
CA ASP A 152 7.17 9.51 -2.05
C ASP A 152 6.34 8.53 -1.22
N ILE A 153 7.01 7.84 -0.30
CA ILE A 153 6.39 6.92 0.67
C ILE A 153 5.50 7.71 1.64
N VAL A 154 6.03 8.73 2.31
CA VAL A 154 5.27 9.54 3.29
C VAL A 154 4.02 10.14 2.65
N ALA A 155 4.14 10.75 1.47
CA ALA A 155 2.99 11.29 0.75
C ALA A 155 1.96 10.21 0.38
N GLY A 156 2.43 9.02 -0.03
CA GLY A 156 1.56 7.88 -0.29
C GLY A 156 0.84 7.38 0.97
N LEU A 157 1.52 7.30 2.11
CA LEU A 157 0.91 6.91 3.38
C LEU A 157 -0.18 7.91 3.83
N ILE A 158 0.07 9.22 3.68
CA ILE A 158 -0.91 10.26 3.98
C ILE A 158 -2.13 10.12 3.07
N LEU A 159 -1.91 10.06 1.75
CA LEU A 159 -3.00 9.92 0.78
C LEU A 159 -3.81 8.64 1.02
N GLY A 160 -3.13 7.51 1.22
CA GLY A 160 -3.77 6.24 1.51
C GLY A 160 -4.59 6.29 2.80
N SER A 161 -4.09 6.94 3.85
CA SER A 161 -4.82 7.08 5.11
C SER A 161 -6.11 7.89 4.94
N LEU A 162 -6.07 8.98 4.17
CA LEU A 162 -7.26 9.78 3.88
C LEU A 162 -8.32 8.97 3.10
N ILE A 163 -7.90 8.23 2.08
CA ILE A 163 -8.77 7.39 1.28
C ILE A 163 -9.36 6.26 2.13
N GLY A 164 -8.53 5.54 2.88
CA GLY A 164 -8.97 4.46 3.76
C GLY A 164 -9.95 4.94 4.82
N TYR A 165 -9.69 6.10 5.44
CA TYR A 165 -10.61 6.71 6.40
C TYR A 165 -11.96 7.05 5.76
N MET A 166 -11.95 7.67 4.58
CA MET A 166 -13.18 7.96 3.84
C MET A 166 -13.98 6.67 3.56
N PHE A 167 -13.33 5.62 3.04
CA PHE A 167 -13.99 4.33 2.77
C PHE A 167 -14.51 3.65 4.04
N THR A 168 -13.82 3.77 5.18
CA THR A 168 -14.34 3.32 6.48
C THR A 168 -15.68 4.00 6.79
N ARG A 169 -15.75 5.34 6.67
CA ARG A 169 -16.97 6.08 7.00
C ARG A 169 -18.13 5.70 6.08
N VAL A 170 -17.87 5.60 4.78
CA VAL A 170 -18.90 5.22 3.80
C VAL A 170 -19.35 3.77 4.01
N PHE A 171 -18.42 2.85 4.29
CA PHE A 171 -18.73 1.44 4.53
C PHE A 171 -19.61 1.25 5.77
N LEU A 172 -19.23 1.87 6.90
CA LEU A 172 -20.01 1.74 8.15
C LEU A 172 -21.43 2.31 7.97
N HIS A 173 -21.56 3.45 7.29
CA HIS A 173 -22.86 4.02 6.96
C HIS A 173 -23.67 3.10 6.02
N PHE A 174 -23.02 2.47 5.05
CA PHE A 174 -23.65 1.52 4.13
C PHE A 174 -24.19 0.29 4.87
N VAL A 175 -23.37 -0.34 5.72
CA VAL A 175 -23.77 -1.53 6.48
C VAL A 175 -24.94 -1.22 7.43
N GLU A 176 -24.92 -0.08 8.12
CA GLU A 176 -25.99 0.36 9.00
C GLU A 176 -27.29 0.62 8.22
N ARG A 177 -27.22 1.42 7.14
CA ARG A 177 -28.38 1.83 6.35
C ARG A 177 -29.12 0.66 5.70
N PHE A 178 -28.38 -0.35 5.25
CA PHE A 178 -28.95 -1.52 4.60
C PHE A 178 -29.13 -2.71 5.56
N SER A 179 -28.91 -2.49 6.87
CA SER A 179 -29.10 -3.47 7.93
C SER A 179 -28.50 -4.83 7.59
N LEU A 180 -27.28 -4.85 7.03
CA LEU A 180 -26.64 -6.08 6.58
C LEU A 180 -26.16 -6.99 7.73
N GLN A 181 -26.58 -6.74 8.97
CA GLN A 181 -26.17 -7.47 10.18
C GLN A 181 -27.35 -8.23 10.82
N THR A 182 -28.34 -8.65 10.01
CA THR A 182 -29.57 -9.34 10.47
C THR A 182 -29.56 -10.82 10.20
#